data_AF-A0A4Q6E7N3-F1
#
_entry.id   AF-A0A4Q6E7N3-F1
#
_cell.length_a   1.000
_cell.length_b   1.000
_cell.length_c   1.000
_cell.angle_alpha   90.00
_cell.angle_beta   90.00
_cell.angle_gamma   90.00
#
_symmetry.space_group_name_H-M   'P 1'
#
loop_
_entity.id
_entity.type
_entity.pdbx_description
1 polymer ?
#
loop_
_entity_poly.entity_id
_entity_poly.type
_entity_poly.pdbx_seq_one_letter_code
_entity_poly.pdbx_strand_id
1 'polypeptide(L)'
;MKRIIWINACLLAVFFMLGSMAPVQDDDRSNFKEDFLTRINRVRQSGCKCGSQKMPPVPPLVWNDQLEKAAEGHADDMAARRYFNHTGKDGSSSYDRVTRVGYTIKGYRSFAVGENIAYGQQSIEEVQNGWFKSPGHCKNLMNADFKDVGVARNNGYWVQDFGGREEFSTQQKLMIKKGAKIIEQKND
;
A
#
# COMPACT_ATOMS: atom_id res chain seq x y z
N MET A 1 -34.91 -74.47 -26.31
CA MET A 1 -33.76 -74.16 -25.41
C MET A 1 -33.76 -72.67 -25.11
N LYS A 2 -33.62 -72.31 -23.84
CA LYS A 2 -33.78 -70.97 -23.25
C LYS A 2 -32.78 -69.96 -23.82
N ARG A 3 -33.19 -68.69 -23.99
CA ARG A 3 -32.56 -67.53 -23.33
C ARG A 3 -33.34 -66.23 -23.58
N ILE A 4 -33.73 -65.63 -22.46
CA ILE A 4 -34.30 -64.30 -22.29
C ILE A 4 -33.13 -63.33 -22.11
N ILE A 5 -33.14 -62.18 -22.79
CA ILE A 5 -32.28 -61.04 -22.45
C ILE A 5 -33.17 -59.78 -22.40
N TRP A 6 -33.24 -59.19 -21.21
CA TRP A 6 -33.81 -57.87 -20.95
C TRP A 6 -32.71 -56.83 -21.14
N ILE A 7 -33.00 -55.72 -21.82
CA ILE A 7 -32.20 -54.49 -21.70
C ILE A 7 -33.17 -53.35 -21.38
N ASN A 8 -32.99 -52.79 -20.19
CA ASN A 8 -33.63 -51.57 -19.70
C ASN A 8 -32.94 -50.32 -20.28
N ALA A 9 -33.74 -49.26 -20.37
CA ALA A 9 -33.45 -47.93 -20.86
C ALA A 9 -32.19 -47.25 -20.28
N CYS A 10 -31.58 -46.38 -21.08
CA CYS A 10 -30.71 -45.33 -20.58
C CYS A 10 -31.00 -44.03 -21.36
N LEU A 11 -31.77 -43.14 -20.74
CA LEU A 11 -32.02 -41.76 -21.19
C LEU A 11 -30.76 -40.94 -20.90
N LEU A 12 -30.09 -40.46 -21.95
CA LEU A 12 -29.00 -39.50 -21.85
C LEU A 12 -29.56 -38.09 -21.58
N ALA A 13 -29.56 -37.67 -20.32
CA ALA A 13 -29.73 -36.27 -19.96
C ALA A 13 -28.37 -35.55 -20.09
N VAL A 14 -28.24 -34.68 -21.09
CA VAL A 14 -27.08 -33.79 -21.22
C VAL A 14 -27.27 -32.63 -20.24
N PHE A 15 -26.54 -32.68 -19.13
CA PHE A 15 -26.50 -31.60 -18.13
C PHE A 15 -25.51 -30.53 -18.63
N PHE A 16 -26.03 -29.39 -19.09
CA PHE A 16 -25.20 -28.21 -19.35
C PHE A 16 -24.76 -27.63 -18.00
N MET A 17 -23.51 -27.86 -17.59
CA MET A 17 -22.91 -27.12 -16.47
C MET A 17 -22.66 -25.68 -16.91
N LEU A 18 -23.54 -24.77 -16.50
CA LEU A 18 -23.23 -23.35 -16.41
C LEU A 18 -22.21 -23.18 -15.28
N GLY A 19 -20.93 -22.99 -15.64
CA GLY A 19 -19.89 -22.60 -14.70
C GLY A 19 -20.20 -21.21 -14.15
N SER A 20 -20.58 -21.15 -12.88
CA SER A 20 -20.69 -19.91 -12.11
C SER A 20 -19.31 -19.28 -11.93
N MET A 21 -19.08 -18.12 -12.56
CA MET A 21 -17.97 -17.25 -12.19
C MET A 21 -18.31 -16.57 -10.86
N ALA A 22 -17.85 -17.14 -9.75
CA ALA A 22 -17.91 -16.48 -8.45
C ALA A 22 -16.90 -15.32 -8.42
N PRO A 23 -17.23 -14.18 -7.79
CA PRO A 23 -16.28 -13.10 -7.58
C PRO A 23 -15.25 -13.55 -6.52
N VAL A 24 -14.03 -13.87 -6.94
CA VAL A 24 -12.89 -14.16 -6.08
C VAL A 24 -11.97 -12.94 -6.10
N GLN A 25 -12.16 -11.95 -5.23
CA GLN A 25 -11.19 -10.83 -5.19
C GLN A 25 -11.19 -9.93 -3.94
N ASP A 26 -12.28 -9.84 -3.16
CA ASP A 26 -12.32 -8.89 -2.04
C ASP A 26 -11.71 -9.43 -0.73
N ASP A 27 -11.87 -10.72 -0.43
CA ASP A 27 -11.36 -11.34 0.81
C ASP A 27 -9.81 -11.38 0.82
N ASP A 28 -9.19 -11.82 -0.28
CA ASP A 28 -7.72 -11.92 -0.40
C ASP A 28 -7.03 -10.54 -0.28
N ARG A 29 -7.61 -9.50 -0.91
CA ARG A 29 -7.08 -8.13 -0.79
C ARG A 29 -7.29 -7.53 0.60
N SER A 30 -8.45 -7.77 1.21
CA SER A 30 -8.71 -7.33 2.60
C SER A 30 -7.71 -7.97 3.57
N ASN A 31 -7.46 -9.27 3.43
CA ASN A 31 -6.48 -9.99 4.25
C ASN A 31 -5.06 -9.46 4.02
N PHE A 32 -4.67 -9.17 2.78
CA PHE A 32 -3.38 -8.55 2.48
C PHE A 32 -3.18 -7.20 3.20
N LYS A 33 -4.16 -6.28 3.13
CA LYS A 33 -4.09 -4.95 3.75
C LYS A 33 -3.96 -5.06 5.26
N GLU A 34 -4.81 -5.89 5.88
CA GLU A 34 -4.84 -6.07 7.33
C GLU A 34 -3.56 -6.73 7.85
N ASP A 35 -3.05 -7.76 7.18
CA ASP A 35 -1.80 -8.43 7.56
C ASP A 35 -0.61 -7.49 7.46
N PHE A 36 -0.55 -6.71 6.37
CA PHE A 36 0.51 -5.75 6.15
C PHE A 36 0.50 -4.66 7.23
N LEU A 37 -0.66 -4.05 7.50
CA LEU A 37 -0.85 -3.01 8.51
C LEU A 37 -0.58 -3.52 9.92
N THR A 38 -1.11 -4.68 10.28
CA THR A 38 -0.92 -5.28 11.60
C THR A 38 0.57 -5.42 11.91
N ARG A 39 1.34 -5.93 10.95
CA ARG A 39 2.76 -6.19 11.14
C ARG A 39 3.60 -4.91 11.25
N ILE A 40 3.38 -3.94 10.37
CA ILE A 40 4.12 -2.66 10.41
C ILE A 40 3.74 -1.85 11.65
N ASN A 41 2.44 -1.78 11.99
CA ASN A 41 1.94 -0.98 13.09
C ASN A 41 2.37 -1.54 14.44
N ARG A 42 2.48 -2.86 14.58
CA ARG A 42 3.06 -3.48 15.78
C ARG A 42 4.46 -2.93 16.07
N VAL A 43 5.32 -2.81 15.06
CA VAL A 43 6.69 -2.28 15.23
C VAL A 43 6.67 -0.77 15.45
N ARG A 44 5.83 -0.03 14.71
CA ARG A 44 5.67 1.41 14.89
C ARG A 44 5.25 1.75 16.31
N GLN A 45 4.31 1.01 16.89
CA GLN A 45 3.81 1.23 18.25
C GLN A 45 4.79 0.76 19.34
N SER A 46 5.70 -0.17 19.05
CA SER A 46 6.73 -0.59 20.01
C SER A 46 8.02 0.24 19.93
N GLY A 47 8.27 0.92 18.81
CA GLY A 47 9.59 1.43 18.47
C GLY A 47 10.55 0.32 18.04
N CYS A 48 11.71 0.69 17.49
CA CYS A 48 12.73 -0.26 17.06
C CYS A 48 14.13 0.39 16.98
N LYS A 49 15.12 -0.36 16.48
CA LYS A 49 16.40 0.20 16.04
C LYS A 49 16.48 0.16 14.52
N CYS A 50 16.80 1.28 13.89
CA CYS A 50 17.10 1.40 12.47
C CYS A 50 18.61 1.56 12.29
N GLY A 51 19.31 0.46 12.09
CA GLY A 51 20.78 0.42 12.21
C GLY A 51 21.21 0.72 13.64
N SER A 52 22.06 1.74 13.82
CA SER A 52 22.48 2.22 15.15
C SER A 52 21.48 3.14 15.83
N GLN A 53 20.52 3.71 15.09
CA GLN A 53 19.60 4.71 15.61
C GLN A 53 18.41 4.05 16.31
N LYS A 54 18.12 4.46 17.56
CA LYS A 54 16.88 4.08 18.25
C LYS A 54 15.74 4.96 17.75
N MET A 55 14.68 4.34 17.26
CA MET A 55 13.44 5.01 16.87
C MET A 55 12.41 4.83 17.98
N PRO A 56 11.78 5.90 18.47
CA PRO A 56 10.72 5.79 19.47
C PRO A 56 9.44 5.17 18.86
N PRO A 57 8.48 4.76 19.70
CA PRO A 57 7.12 4.52 19.26
C PRO A 57 6.55 5.71 18.47
N VAL A 58 5.86 5.43 17.37
CA VAL A 58 5.16 6.42 16.53
C VAL A 58 3.73 5.94 16.23
N PRO A 59 2.81 6.85 15.89
CA PRO A 59 1.42 6.48 15.60
C PRO A 59 1.29 5.42 14.50
N PRO A 60 0.27 4.55 14.55
CA PRO A 60 0.02 3.60 13.48
C PRO A 60 -0.28 4.31 12.16
N LEU A 61 0.08 3.66 11.05
CA LEU A 61 -0.33 4.05 9.71
C LEU A 61 -1.73 3.54 9.42
N VAL A 62 -2.43 4.27 8.56
CA VAL A 62 -3.74 3.89 8.00
C VAL A 62 -3.55 3.58 6.52
N TRP A 63 -4.27 2.59 6.00
CA TRP A 63 -4.24 2.30 4.57
C TRP A 63 -4.86 3.44 3.76
N ASN A 64 -4.24 3.78 2.64
CA ASN A 64 -4.76 4.77 1.70
C ASN A 64 -4.75 4.22 0.27
N ASP A 65 -5.93 4.07 -0.32
CA ASP A 65 -6.10 3.50 -1.66
C ASP A 65 -5.49 4.36 -2.78
N GLN A 66 -5.33 5.68 -2.57
CA GLN A 66 -4.62 6.52 -3.54
C GLN A 66 -3.13 6.18 -3.53
N LEU A 67 -2.52 6.02 -2.35
CA LEU A 67 -1.11 5.62 -2.25
C LEU A 67 -0.89 4.20 -2.80
N GLU A 68 -1.82 3.27 -2.57
CA GLU A 68 -1.77 1.92 -3.15
C GLU A 68 -1.75 1.99 -4.69
N LYS A 69 -2.59 2.85 -5.28
CA LYS A 69 -2.62 3.07 -6.72
C LYS A 69 -1.33 3.66 -7.29
N ALA A 70 -0.66 4.56 -6.54
CA ALA A 70 0.66 5.06 -6.94
C ALA A 70 1.72 3.96 -6.89
N ALA A 71 1.71 3.17 -5.81
CA ALA A 71 2.62 2.05 -5.63
C ALA A 71 2.45 0.98 -6.71
N GLU A 72 1.20 0.64 -7.06
CA GLU A 72 0.86 -0.29 -8.14
C GLU A 72 1.43 0.20 -9.47
N GLY A 73 1.17 1.46 -9.84
CA GLY A 73 1.69 2.02 -11.08
C GLY A 73 3.22 2.00 -11.17
N HIS A 74 3.93 2.17 -10.06
CA HIS A 74 5.40 2.11 -10.06
C HIS A 74 5.93 0.68 -10.07
N ALA A 75 5.28 -0.25 -9.36
CA ALA A 75 5.59 -1.67 -9.43
C ALA A 75 5.41 -2.21 -10.86
N ASP A 76 4.34 -1.78 -11.54
CA ASP A 76 4.05 -2.10 -12.93
C ASP A 76 5.10 -1.54 -13.89
N ASP A 77 5.51 -0.28 -13.74
CA ASP A 77 6.56 0.33 -14.58
C ASP A 77 7.88 -0.42 -14.42
N MET A 78 8.28 -0.72 -13.18
CA MET A 78 9.49 -1.50 -12.88
C MET A 78 9.43 -2.93 -13.45
N ALA A 79 8.29 -3.61 -13.30
CA ALA A 79 8.09 -4.95 -13.82
C ALA A 79 8.09 -4.99 -15.35
N ALA A 80 7.33 -4.11 -16.00
CA ALA A 80 7.20 -4.06 -17.46
C ALA A 80 8.52 -3.70 -18.15
N ARG A 81 9.32 -2.83 -17.53
CA ARG A 81 10.55 -2.28 -18.13
C ARG A 81 11.82 -2.83 -17.49
N ARG A 82 11.69 -3.83 -16.61
CA ARG A 82 12.78 -4.61 -16.01
C ARG A 82 13.87 -3.75 -15.39
N TYR A 83 13.49 -2.85 -14.50
CA TYR A 83 14.44 -1.99 -13.78
C TYR A 83 14.05 -1.88 -12.31
N PHE A 84 14.97 -1.42 -11.47
CA PHE A 84 14.75 -1.23 -10.04
C PHE A 84 15.30 0.13 -9.61
N ASN A 85 14.41 1.11 -9.44
CA ASN A 85 14.77 2.48 -9.05
C ASN A 85 13.56 3.21 -8.46
N HIS A 86 13.80 4.17 -7.56
CA HIS A 86 12.77 5.08 -7.05
C HIS A 86 12.23 6.05 -8.12
N THR A 87 13.09 6.42 -9.06
CA THR A 87 12.74 7.29 -10.19
C THR A 87 12.10 6.45 -11.28
N GLY A 88 10.87 6.81 -11.63
CA GLY A 88 10.15 6.25 -12.76
C GLY A 88 10.93 6.46 -14.05
N LYS A 89 10.75 5.59 -15.03
CA LYS A 89 11.44 5.76 -16.32
C LYS A 89 10.90 6.94 -17.15
N ASP A 90 9.76 7.50 -16.77
CA ASP A 90 9.24 8.79 -17.22
C ASP A 90 9.89 10.00 -16.51
N GLY A 91 10.82 9.75 -15.59
CA GLY A 91 11.48 10.75 -14.76
C GLY A 91 10.71 11.11 -13.48
N SER A 92 9.55 10.49 -13.22
CA SER A 92 8.72 10.80 -12.05
C SER A 92 9.37 10.36 -10.74
N SER A 93 9.25 11.20 -9.73
CA SER A 93 9.49 10.84 -8.33
C SER A 93 8.25 10.19 -7.70
N SER A 94 8.39 9.61 -6.51
CA SER A 94 7.22 9.13 -5.73
C SER A 94 6.23 10.26 -5.43
N TYR A 95 6.72 11.47 -5.15
CA TYR A 95 5.88 12.67 -4.99
C TYR A 95 4.99 12.94 -6.21
N ASP A 96 5.57 12.86 -7.41
CA ASP A 96 4.83 13.08 -8.65
C ASP A 96 3.76 12.01 -8.84
N ARG A 97 4.11 10.74 -8.56
CA ARG A 97 3.19 9.60 -8.70
C ARG A 97 2.01 9.67 -7.72
N VAL A 98 2.26 9.96 -6.44
CA VAL A 98 1.17 10.08 -5.44
C VAL A 98 0.28 11.30 -5.73
N THR A 99 0.87 12.41 -6.21
CA THR A 99 0.10 13.60 -6.60
C THR A 99 -0.79 13.30 -7.81
N ARG A 100 -0.29 12.54 -8.79
CA ARG A 100 -1.01 12.14 -10.01
C ARG A 100 -2.28 11.33 -9.73
N VAL A 101 -2.29 10.55 -8.64
CA VAL A 101 -3.45 9.77 -8.18
C VAL A 101 -4.34 10.54 -7.18
N GLY A 102 -4.04 11.83 -6.95
CA GLY A 102 -4.87 12.75 -6.18
C GLY A 102 -4.54 12.84 -4.69
N TYR A 103 -3.44 12.24 -4.23
CA TYR A 103 -2.94 12.44 -2.87
C TYR A 103 -2.16 13.76 -2.84
N THR A 104 -2.82 14.86 -2.45
CA THR A 104 -2.26 16.22 -2.56
C THR A 104 -2.31 16.99 -1.24
N ILE A 105 -1.53 18.07 -1.16
CA ILE A 105 -1.49 19.01 -0.02
C ILE A 105 -2.75 19.89 0.10
N LYS A 106 -3.66 19.90 -0.88
CA LYS A 106 -4.78 20.84 -0.90
C LYS A 106 -5.68 20.67 0.34
N GLY A 107 -5.79 21.74 1.13
CA GLY A 107 -6.60 21.76 2.35
C GLY A 107 -5.85 21.35 3.63
N TYR A 108 -4.57 20.97 3.51
CA TYR A 108 -3.73 20.55 4.62
C TYR A 108 -2.67 21.62 4.93
N ARG A 109 -2.19 21.57 6.17
CA ARG A 109 -1.14 22.46 6.70
C ARG A 109 0.26 21.97 6.28
N SER A 110 0.47 20.66 6.32
CA SER A 110 1.75 20.03 5.99
C SER A 110 1.55 18.80 5.11
N PHE A 111 2.60 18.46 4.37
CA PHE A 111 2.62 17.34 3.43
C PHE A 111 3.96 16.62 3.50
N ALA A 112 3.92 15.30 3.59
CA ALA A 112 5.09 14.45 3.50
C ALA A 112 4.80 13.26 2.58
N VAL A 113 5.81 12.85 1.81
CA VAL A 113 5.77 11.66 0.95
C VAL A 113 7.08 10.90 1.13
N GLY A 114 7.01 9.57 1.14
CA GLY A 114 8.18 8.71 1.16
C GLY A 114 7.91 7.42 0.41
N GLU A 115 8.96 6.69 0.07
CA GLU A 115 8.85 5.41 -0.64
C GLU A 115 9.87 4.40 -0.13
N ASN A 116 9.45 3.15 0.01
CA ASN A 116 10.31 1.99 0.08
C ASN A 116 10.05 1.09 -1.12
N ILE A 117 11.11 0.56 -1.72
CA ILE A 117 11.01 -0.45 -2.79
C ILE A 117 11.79 -1.71 -2.42
N ALA A 118 11.38 -2.85 -2.94
CA ALA A 118 12.10 -4.11 -2.80
C ALA A 118 11.89 -5.01 -4.02
N TYR A 119 12.77 -6.00 -4.18
CA TYR A 119 12.67 -6.97 -5.26
C TYR A 119 13.07 -8.37 -4.78
N GLY A 120 12.26 -9.37 -5.17
CA GLY A 120 12.56 -10.79 -4.98
C GLY A 120 11.98 -11.43 -3.71
N GLN A 121 11.47 -10.64 -2.77
CA GLN A 121 10.80 -11.17 -1.57
C GLN A 121 9.46 -11.81 -1.93
N GLN A 122 9.16 -12.94 -1.31
CA GLN A 122 8.01 -13.78 -1.67
C GLN A 122 6.79 -13.55 -0.80
N SER A 123 6.96 -12.92 0.37
CA SER A 123 5.89 -12.67 1.34
C SER A 123 5.97 -11.28 1.99
N ILE A 124 4.86 -10.87 2.63
CA ILE A 124 4.80 -9.66 3.48
C ILE A 124 5.87 -9.70 4.58
N GLU A 125 6.06 -10.87 5.19
CA GLU A 125 7.05 -11.04 6.25
C GLU A 125 8.46 -10.78 5.74
N GLU A 126 8.84 -11.38 4.61
CA GLU A 126 10.16 -11.23 4.03
C GLU A 126 10.45 -9.77 3.64
N VAL A 127 9.51 -9.11 2.96
CA VAL A 127 9.71 -7.73 2.49
C VAL A 127 9.83 -6.75 3.64
N GLN A 128 8.95 -6.85 4.64
CA GLN A 128 9.02 -5.96 5.79
C GLN A 128 10.24 -6.25 6.68
N ASN A 129 10.63 -7.53 6.86
CA ASN A 129 11.90 -7.86 7.52
C ASN A 129 13.10 -7.26 6.79
N GLY A 130 13.11 -7.31 5.46
CA GLY A 130 14.14 -6.68 4.63
C GLY A 130 14.20 -5.16 4.84
N TRP A 131 13.06 -4.49 4.82
CA TRP A 131 13.00 -3.05 5.06
C TRP A 131 13.43 -2.66 6.48
N PHE A 132 12.99 -3.37 7.53
CA PHE A 132 13.45 -3.07 8.91
C PHE A 132 14.95 -3.32 9.12
N LYS A 133 15.56 -4.25 8.37
CA LYS A 133 17.03 -4.48 8.40
C LYS A 133 17.83 -3.41 7.66
N SER A 134 17.22 -2.69 6.72
CA SER A 134 17.85 -1.57 6.01
C SER A 134 17.65 -0.27 6.80
N PRO A 135 18.72 0.42 7.26
CA PRO A 135 18.57 1.64 8.04
C PRO A 135 17.76 2.73 7.34
N GLY A 136 17.90 2.88 6.02
CA GLY A 136 17.13 3.87 5.24
C GLY A 136 15.64 3.54 5.19
N HIS A 137 15.30 2.30 4.81
CA HIS A 137 13.89 1.87 4.72
C HIS A 137 13.22 1.83 6.10
N CYS A 138 13.95 1.40 7.13
CA CYS A 138 13.50 1.41 8.51
C CYS A 138 13.18 2.83 9.00
N LYS A 139 14.00 3.83 8.64
CA LYS A 139 13.70 5.24 8.97
C LYS A 139 12.42 5.74 8.31
N ASN A 140 12.13 5.33 7.06
CA ASN A 140 10.84 5.61 6.44
C ASN A 140 9.69 4.94 7.20
N LEU A 141 9.82 3.64 7.51
CA LEU A 141 8.82 2.87 8.26
C LEU A 141 8.51 3.48 9.64
N MET A 142 9.49 4.15 10.26
CA MET A 142 9.39 4.76 11.59
C MET A 142 9.25 6.29 11.56
N ASN A 143 9.06 6.91 10.40
CA ASN A 143 8.86 8.34 10.32
C ASN A 143 7.47 8.71 10.89
N ALA A 144 7.47 9.60 11.87
CA ALA A 144 6.27 10.06 12.56
C ALA A 144 5.41 11.01 11.71
N ASP A 145 5.99 11.63 10.67
CA ASP A 145 5.28 12.53 9.76
C ASP A 145 4.32 11.76 8.85
N PHE A 146 4.59 10.48 8.60
CA PHE A 146 3.71 9.61 7.83
C PHE A 146 2.54 9.11 8.67
N LYS A 147 1.33 9.23 8.09
CA LYS A 147 0.03 8.83 8.65
C LYS A 147 -0.66 7.78 7.79
N ASP A 148 -0.41 7.84 6.48
CA ASP A 148 -1.03 7.02 5.45
C ASP A 148 0.02 6.12 4.80
N VAL A 149 -0.39 4.93 4.34
CA VAL A 149 0.45 4.01 3.57
C VAL A 149 -0.35 3.30 2.49
N GLY A 150 0.28 3.01 1.36
CA GLY A 150 -0.23 2.10 0.34
C GLY A 150 0.88 1.22 -0.20
N VAL A 151 0.57 -0.04 -0.49
CA VAL A 151 1.56 -1.03 -0.91
C VAL A 151 1.03 -1.85 -2.07
N ALA A 152 1.88 -2.10 -3.05
CA ALA A 152 1.59 -2.99 -4.16
C ALA A 152 2.77 -3.91 -4.46
N ARG A 153 2.46 -5.04 -5.11
CA ARG A 153 3.45 -6.01 -5.59
C ARG A 153 3.09 -6.44 -7.01
N ASN A 154 4.05 -6.39 -7.93
CA ASN A 154 3.92 -7.00 -9.26
C ASN A 154 5.23 -7.69 -9.67
N ASN A 155 5.16 -8.94 -10.14
CA ASN A 155 6.30 -9.72 -10.63
C ASN A 155 7.55 -9.67 -9.73
N GLY A 156 7.35 -9.74 -8.41
CA GLY A 156 8.42 -9.69 -7.40
C GLY A 156 8.92 -8.29 -7.05
N TYR A 157 8.47 -7.23 -7.73
CA TYR A 157 8.69 -5.83 -7.35
C TYR A 157 7.67 -5.42 -6.30
N TRP A 158 8.16 -4.86 -5.19
CA TRP A 158 7.35 -4.30 -4.12
C TRP A 158 7.56 -2.80 -4.06
N VAL A 159 6.46 -2.06 -3.92
CA VAL A 159 6.47 -0.61 -3.68
C VAL A 159 5.59 -0.31 -2.48
N GLN A 160 6.10 0.48 -1.56
CA GLN A 160 5.38 1.01 -0.40
C GLN A 160 5.52 2.52 -0.42
N ASP A 161 4.42 3.21 -0.71
CA ASP A 161 4.33 4.66 -0.66
C ASP A 161 3.73 5.10 0.67
N PHE A 162 4.33 6.14 1.26
CA PHE A 162 3.89 6.77 2.48
C PHE A 162 3.35 8.16 2.21
N GLY A 163 2.35 8.56 2.99
CA GLY A 163 1.79 9.89 2.98
C GLY A 163 1.66 10.46 4.38
N GLY A 164 1.91 11.76 4.52
CA GLY A 164 1.66 12.53 5.73
C GLY A 164 0.88 13.78 5.37
N ARG A 165 -0.28 13.98 6.00
CA ARG A 165 -1.12 15.17 5.82
C ARG A 165 -1.63 15.61 7.17
N GLU A 166 -1.31 16.83 7.58
CA GLU A 166 -1.85 17.41 8.81
C GLU A 166 -2.92 18.44 8.50
N GLU A 167 -4.06 18.30 9.15
CA GLU A 167 -5.16 19.26 9.05
C GLU A 167 -4.80 20.59 9.72
N PHE A 168 -5.34 21.68 9.19
CA PHE A 168 -5.38 22.93 9.95
C PHE A 168 -6.25 22.75 11.20
N SER A 169 -5.85 23.35 12.32
CA SER A 169 -6.70 23.41 13.51
C SER A 169 -8.00 24.15 13.21
N THR A 170 -9.04 23.91 14.00
CA THR A 170 -10.33 24.64 13.85
C THR A 170 -10.13 26.15 13.86
N GLN A 171 -9.26 26.65 14.74
CA GLN A 171 -8.94 28.06 14.81
C GLN A 171 -8.23 28.55 13.54
N GLN A 172 -7.27 27.79 13.02
CA GLN A 172 -6.59 28.11 11.77
C GLN A 172 -7.57 28.13 10.59
N LYS A 173 -8.48 27.14 10.51
CA LYS A 173 -9.55 27.09 9.50
C LYS A 173 -10.46 28.32 9.59
N LEU A 174 -10.84 28.74 10.80
CA LEU A 174 -11.64 29.95 11.02
C LEU A 174 -10.88 31.22 10.60
N MET A 175 -9.59 31.31 10.91
CA MET A 175 -8.74 32.44 10.49
C MET A 175 -8.59 32.52 8.97
N ILE A 176 -8.33 31.40 8.30
CA ILE A 176 -8.26 31.32 6.82
C ILE A 176 -9.59 31.77 6.20
N LYS A 177 -10.73 31.29 6.73
CA LYS A 177 -12.07 31.67 6.25
C LYS A 177 -12.33 33.17 6.36
N LYS A 178 -11.72 33.84 7.35
CA LYS A 178 -11.79 35.30 7.55
C LYS A 178 -10.76 36.09 6.72
N GLY A 179 -10.00 35.44 5.84
CA GLY A 179 -8.99 36.08 4.99
C GLY A 179 -7.64 36.31 5.65
N ALA A 180 -7.39 35.76 6.84
CA ALA A 180 -6.09 35.89 7.50
C ALA A 180 -5.04 35.01 6.82
N LYS A 181 -3.84 35.57 6.60
CA LYS A 181 -2.66 34.79 6.21
C LYS A 181 -2.07 34.15 7.47
N ILE A 182 -1.89 32.83 7.45
CA ILE A 182 -1.17 32.11 8.52
C ILE A 182 0.33 32.23 8.21
N ILE A 183 1.07 32.92 9.06
CA ILE A 183 2.53 32.92 9.05
C ILE A 183 2.96 31.91 10.11
N GLU A 184 3.57 30.79 9.71
CA GLU A 184 4.22 29.91 10.68
C GLU A 184 5.41 30.66 11.29
N GLN A 185 5.29 31.06 12.55
CA GLN A 185 6.45 31.44 13.34
C GLN A 185 7.21 30.16 13.64
N LYS A 186 8.33 29.93 12.93
CA LYS A 186 9.35 29.00 13.40
C LYS A 186 9.85 29.56 14.73
N ASN A 187 9.52 28.87 15.81
CA ASN A 187 10.23 29.09 17.07
C ASN A 187 11.61 28.44 16.88
N ASP A 188 12.65 29.27 16.97
CA ASP A 188 14.07 28.88 16.92
C ASP A 188 14.44 27.92 18.05
#